data_AF-A0AAV9ZPU2-F1
#
_entry.id   AF-A0AAV9ZPU2-F1
#
_cell.length_a   1.000
_cell.length_b   1.000
_cell.length_c   1.000
_cell.angle_alpha   90.00
_cell.angle_beta   90.00
_cell.angle_gamma   90.00
#
_symmetry.space_group_name_H-M   'P 1'
#
loop_
_entity.id
_entity.type
_entity.pdbx_description
1 polymer ?
#
loop_
_entity_poly.entity_id
_entity_poly.type
_entity_poly.pdbx_seq_one_letter_code
_entity_poly.pdbx_strand_id
1 'polypeptide(L)'
;LAYIYINHKELEIQTPTALFASLCKQLLLNKPLPLMLQNLWQYHHTRQTPPTLDNMLRVLETVLCEYHKIYLIVDALDEYLNITDEQRGLFVQNLVKIVNQFPVHLMITTRPNNISQDRFPNSQQVPVEADITLYVENQFKTSDNLSRLLANESQLKDSIQTAMVKDVDGM
;
A
#
# COMPACT_ATOMS: atom_id res chain seq x y z
N LEU A 1 -5.93 12.51 5.15
CA LEU A 1 -5.74 11.12 4.68
C LEU A 1 -4.66 11.16 3.63
N ALA A 2 -3.69 10.26 3.69
CA ALA A 2 -2.70 10.03 2.64
C ALA A 2 -2.58 8.52 2.40
N TYR A 3 -2.15 8.13 1.21
CA TYR A 3 -2.07 6.73 0.85
C TYR A 3 -0.90 6.43 -0.07
N ILE A 4 -0.43 5.19 -0.02
CA ILE A 4 0.51 4.59 -0.96
C ILE A 4 -0.18 3.34 -1.50
N TYR A 5 -0.27 3.23 -2.82
CA TYR A 5 -0.70 2.01 -3.48
C TYR A 5 0.53 1.38 -4.15
N ILE A 6 0.91 0.19 -3.69
CA ILE A 6 2.05 -0.52 -4.27
C ILE A 6 1.58 -1.34 -5.45
N ASN A 7 2.28 -1.20 -6.57
CA ASN A 7 1.96 -1.88 -7.81
C ASN A 7 3.22 -2.57 -8.33
N HIS A 8 3.21 -3.91 -8.36
CA HIS A 8 4.36 -4.70 -8.83
C HIS A 8 4.77 -4.38 -10.28
N LYS A 9 3.87 -3.81 -11.09
CA LYS A 9 4.14 -3.42 -12.48
C LYS A 9 4.89 -2.09 -12.60
N GLU A 10 4.99 -1.32 -11.52
CA GLU A 10 5.55 0.04 -11.51
C GLU A 10 6.73 0.18 -10.54
N LEU A 11 7.34 -0.94 -10.12
CA LEU A 11 8.41 -0.94 -9.11
C LEU A 11 9.63 -0.10 -9.50
N GLU A 12 9.91 0.05 -10.80
CA GLU A 12 11.00 0.89 -11.30
C GLU A 12 10.85 2.37 -10.90
N ILE A 13 9.60 2.86 -10.80
CA ILE A 13 9.30 4.25 -10.41
C ILE A 13 8.95 4.37 -8.93
N GLN A 14 8.54 3.28 -8.27
CA GLN A 14 8.15 3.24 -6.86
C GLN A 14 9.34 3.08 -5.91
N THR A 15 10.40 3.89 -6.08
CA THR A 15 11.52 3.91 -5.11
C THR A 15 11.08 4.47 -3.74
N PRO A 16 11.77 4.17 -2.62
CA PRO A 16 11.42 4.74 -1.31
C PRO A 16 11.33 6.27 -1.34
N THR A 17 12.27 6.94 -2.02
CA THR A 17 12.25 8.40 -2.20
C THR A 17 10.99 8.87 -2.91
N ALA A 18 10.59 8.19 -4.00
CA ALA A 18 9.39 8.54 -4.76
C ALA A 18 8.10 8.32 -3.95
N LEU A 19 8.03 7.24 -3.17
CA LEU A 19 6.88 6.95 -2.30
C LEU A 19 6.70 8.04 -1.23
N PHE A 20 7.75 8.42 -0.52
CA PHE A 20 7.67 9.52 0.46
C PHE A 20 7.43 10.89 -0.19
N ALA A 21 7.97 11.12 -1.40
CA ALA A 21 7.65 12.31 -2.18
C ALA A 21 6.16 12.37 -2.55
N SER A 22 5.56 11.24 -2.91
CA SER A 22 4.13 11.16 -3.20
C SER A 22 3.27 11.50 -1.98
N LEU A 23 3.70 11.09 -0.78
CA LEU A 23 3.05 11.47 0.48
C LEU A 23 3.17 12.97 0.74
N CYS A 24 4.35 13.56 0.54
CA CYS A 24 4.53 15.02 0.65
C CYS A 24 3.56 15.75 -0.27
N LYS A 25 3.46 15.32 -1.54
CA LYS A 25 2.56 15.91 -2.53
C LYS A 25 1.10 15.83 -2.08
N GLN A 26 0.65 14.68 -1.59
CA GLN A 26 -0.72 14.49 -1.12
C GLN A 26 -1.03 15.37 0.10
N LEU A 27 -0.12 15.43 1.08
CA LEU A 27 -0.29 16.22 2.30
C LEU A 27 -0.15 17.73 2.08
N LEU A 28 0.47 18.15 0.98
CA LEU A 28 0.57 19.56 0.59
C LEU A 28 -0.49 19.98 -0.42
N LEU A 29 -1.38 19.07 -0.83
CA LEU A 29 -2.45 19.40 -1.76
C LEU A 29 -3.32 20.52 -1.16
N ASN A 30 -3.44 21.64 -1.90
CA ASN A 30 -4.15 22.85 -1.48
C ASN A 30 -3.57 23.57 -0.26
N LYS A 31 -2.30 23.33 0.09
CA LYS A 31 -1.57 24.08 1.12
C LYS A 31 -0.46 24.94 0.48
N PRO A 32 -0.04 26.04 1.15
CA PRO A 32 1.17 26.74 0.78
C PRO A 32 2.36 25.79 0.80
N LEU A 33 3.24 25.89 -0.20
CA LEU A 33 4.46 25.08 -0.23
C LEU A 33 5.40 25.56 0.89
N PRO A 34 5.88 24.66 1.77
CA PRO A 34 6.85 25.02 2.79
C PRO A 34 8.12 25.61 2.17
N LEU A 35 8.67 26.66 2.79
CA LEU A 35 9.89 27.31 2.29
C LEU A 35 11.04 26.31 2.10
N MET A 36 11.13 25.31 2.98
CA MET A 36 12.13 24.25 2.87
C MET A 36 11.98 23.44 1.57
N LEU A 37 10.75 23.13 1.14
CA LEU A 37 10.51 22.41 -0.11
C LEU A 37 10.79 23.31 -1.32
N GLN A 38 10.47 24.60 -1.25
CA GLN A 38 10.81 25.56 -2.31
C GLN A 38 12.33 25.67 -2.51
N ASN A 39 13.09 25.82 -1.41
CA ASN A 39 14.54 25.85 -1.43
C ASN A 39 15.14 24.55 -1.97
N LEU A 40 14.59 23.41 -1.55
CA LEU A 40 15.02 22.10 -2.01
C LEU A 40 14.80 21.97 -3.53
N TRP A 41 13.62 22.35 -4.02
CA TRP A 41 13.32 22.35 -5.45
C TRP A 41 14.28 23.25 -6.24
N GLN A 42 14.51 24.48 -5.77
CA GLN A 42 15.43 25.41 -6.44
C GLN A 42 16.87 24.86 -6.50
N TYR A 43 17.35 24.26 -5.41
CA TYR A 43 18.68 23.63 -5.34
C TYR A 43 18.85 22.54 -6.39
N HIS A 44 17.88 21.62 -6.46
CA HIS A 44 17.91 20.44 -7.33
C HIS A 44 17.63 20.79 -8.79
N HIS A 45 16.69 21.70 -9.05
CA HIS A 45 16.41 22.20 -10.40
C HIS A 45 17.64 22.90 -11.00
N THR A 46 18.32 23.75 -10.24
CA THR A 46 19.48 24.49 -10.76
C THR A 46 20.64 23.55 -11.10
N ARG A 47 20.80 22.46 -10.34
CA ARG A 47 21.91 21.50 -10.50
C ARG A 47 21.57 20.29 -11.36
N GLN A 48 20.32 20.15 -11.80
CA GLN A 48 19.84 18.96 -12.53
C GLN A 48 20.12 17.65 -11.78
N THR A 49 19.87 17.65 -10.46
CA THR A 49 20.04 16.47 -9.61
C THR A 49 18.73 16.08 -8.93
N PRO A 50 18.46 14.78 -8.66
CA PRO A 50 17.30 14.37 -7.90
C PRO A 50 17.47 14.63 -6.39
N PRO A 51 16.37 14.85 -5.63
CA PRO A 51 16.43 14.88 -4.18
C PRO A 51 16.77 13.51 -3.60
N THR A 52 17.48 13.50 -2.47
CA THR A 52 17.77 12.26 -1.74
C THR A 52 16.58 11.84 -0.87
N LEU A 53 16.58 10.59 -0.41
CA LEU A 53 15.59 10.11 0.55
C LEU A 53 15.57 10.97 1.83
N ASP A 54 16.74 11.28 2.40
CA ASP A 54 16.84 12.12 3.61
C ASP A 54 16.25 13.52 3.38
N ASN A 55 16.45 14.12 2.20
CA ASN A 55 15.81 15.39 1.88
C ASN A 55 14.28 15.27 1.88
N MET A 56 13.73 14.21 1.27
CA MET A 56 12.29 13.99 1.23
C MET A 56 11.70 13.68 2.60
N LEU A 57 12.41 12.92 3.43
CA LEU A 57 11.99 12.63 4.80
C LEU A 57 11.94 13.90 5.65
N ARG A 58 12.94 14.78 5.60
CA ARG A 58 12.92 16.05 6.35
C ARG A 58 11.74 16.93 5.94
N VAL A 59 11.46 17.02 4.64
CA VAL A 59 10.27 17.74 4.14
C VAL A 59 9.00 17.11 4.70
N LEU A 60 8.87 15.79 4.60
CA LEU A 60 7.71 15.08 5.11
C LEU A 60 7.54 15.33 6.61
N GLU A 61 8.58 15.15 7.42
CA GLU A 61 8.58 15.42 8.88
C GLU A 61 8.07 16.84 9.20
N THR A 62 8.52 17.85 8.45
CA THR A 62 8.04 19.24 8.61
C THR A 62 6.54 19.36 8.31
N VAL A 63 6.08 18.72 7.23
CA VAL A 63 4.66 18.71 6.85
C VAL A 63 3.82 17.97 7.89
N LEU A 64 4.30 16.83 8.41
CA LEU A 64 3.62 16.02 9.41
C LEU A 64 3.39 16.78 10.71
N CYS A 65 4.35 17.62 11.15
CA CYS A 65 4.23 18.47 12.34
C CYS A 65 3.04 19.45 12.29
N GLU A 66 2.56 19.83 11.10
CA GLU A 66 1.45 20.77 10.96
C GLU A 66 0.08 20.12 11.20
N TYR A 67 0.02 18.79 11.29
CA TYR A 67 -1.23 18.06 11.45
C TYR A 67 -1.38 17.56 12.88
N HIS A 68 -2.56 17.75 13.46
CA HIS A 68 -2.91 17.12 14.73
C HIS A 68 -3.15 15.61 14.61
N LYS A 69 -3.52 15.15 13.41
CA LYS A 69 -3.85 13.74 13.14
C LYS A 69 -3.75 13.45 11.65
N ILE A 70 -3.11 12.34 11.31
CA ILE A 70 -2.98 11.84 9.93
C ILE A 70 -3.37 10.37 9.91
N TYR A 71 -4.10 9.98 8.88
CA TYR A 71 -4.31 8.57 8.54
C TYR A 71 -3.49 8.27 7.29
N LEU A 72 -2.62 7.27 7.38
CA LEU A 72 -1.78 6.79 6.29
C LEU A 72 -2.19 5.35 5.95
N ILE A 73 -2.52 5.11 4.69
CA ILE A 73 -2.82 3.77 4.18
C ILE A 73 -1.68 3.32 3.28
N VAL A 74 -1.14 2.13 3.49
CA VAL A 74 -0.21 1.48 2.55
C VAL A 74 -0.89 0.22 2.05
N ASP A 75 -1.29 0.24 0.79
CA ASP A 75 -2.03 -0.85 0.18
C ASP A 75 -1.10 -1.78 -0.61
N ALA A 76 -1.34 -3.09 -0.49
CA ALA A 76 -0.64 -4.17 -1.16
C ALA A 76 0.88 -4.18 -0.90
N LEU A 77 1.32 -4.07 0.37
CA LEU A 77 2.75 -4.01 0.70
C LEU A 77 3.54 -5.25 0.27
N ASP A 78 2.88 -6.40 0.16
CA ASP A 78 3.46 -7.63 -0.39
C ASP A 78 3.73 -7.57 -1.89
N GLU A 79 3.18 -6.64 -2.65
CA GLU A 79 3.52 -6.45 -4.07
C GLU A 79 4.90 -5.78 -4.24
N TYR A 80 5.52 -5.34 -3.13
CA TYR A 80 6.85 -4.73 -3.08
C TYR A 80 7.98 -5.77 -3.03
N LEU A 81 7.80 -6.94 -3.64
CA LEU A 81 8.74 -8.07 -3.56
C LEU A 81 9.89 -8.00 -4.56
N ASN A 82 9.69 -7.42 -5.75
CA ASN A 82 10.74 -7.40 -6.79
C ASN A 82 11.71 -6.21 -6.65
N ILE A 83 11.60 -5.42 -5.58
CA ILE A 83 12.57 -4.40 -5.24
C ILE A 83 13.69 -5.00 -4.39
N THR A 84 14.85 -4.34 -4.30
CA THR A 84 15.94 -4.84 -3.46
C THR A 84 15.52 -4.88 -1.98
N ASP A 85 15.98 -5.91 -1.26
CA ASP A 85 15.71 -6.05 0.18
C ASP A 85 16.14 -4.81 0.98
N GLU A 86 17.20 -4.14 0.54
CA GLU A 86 17.66 -2.87 1.12
C GLU A 86 16.62 -1.76 0.95
N GLN A 87 16.09 -1.54 -0.26
CA GLN A 87 15.11 -0.49 -0.52
C GLN A 87 13.78 -0.76 0.20
N ARG A 88 13.33 -2.02 0.21
CA ARG A 88 12.16 -2.45 0.99
C ARG A 88 12.37 -2.22 2.49
N GLY A 89 13.51 -2.65 3.02
CA GLY A 89 13.87 -2.47 4.42
C GLY A 89 13.91 -0.99 4.82
N LEU A 90 14.49 -0.15 3.97
CA LEU A 90 14.58 1.30 4.17
C LEU A 90 13.21 1.97 4.16
N PHE A 91 12.32 1.58 3.26
CA PHE A 91 10.94 2.08 3.22
C PHE A 91 10.19 1.74 4.52
N VAL A 92 10.19 0.46 4.91
CA VAL A 92 9.49 0.00 6.12
C VAL A 92 10.07 0.63 7.38
N GLN A 93 11.41 0.73 7.49
CA GLN A 93 12.06 1.37 8.64
C GLN A 93 11.65 2.84 8.79
N ASN A 94 11.59 3.58 7.70
CA ASN A 94 11.18 4.99 7.73
C ASN A 94 9.67 5.15 8.01
N LEU A 95 8.82 4.25 7.52
CA LEU A 95 7.41 4.21 7.91
C LEU A 95 7.24 4.03 9.42
N VAL A 96 7.94 3.04 10.00
CA VAL A 96 7.91 2.79 11.46
C VAL A 96 8.38 4.02 12.24
N LYS A 97 9.49 4.64 11.81
CA LYS A 97 10.00 5.87 12.42
C LYS A 97 8.94 6.98 12.41
N ILE A 98 8.28 7.20 11.27
CA ILE A 98 7.24 8.21 11.12
C ILE A 98 6.06 7.97 12.06
N VAL A 99 5.55 6.73 12.12
CA VAL A 99 4.43 6.38 13.00
C VAL A 99 4.76 6.57 14.48
N ASN A 100 6.01 6.30 14.87
CA ASN A 100 6.44 6.45 16.26
C ASN A 100 6.72 7.89 16.68
N GLN A 101 6.96 8.80 15.73
CA GLN A 101 7.38 10.19 16.03
C GLN A 101 6.30 11.23 15.77
N PHE A 102 5.33 10.94 14.90
CA PHE A 102 4.32 11.89 14.44
C PHE A 102 2.91 11.35 14.70
N PRO A 103 1.86 12.20 14.69
CA PRO A 103 0.48 11.76 14.94
C PRO A 103 -0.12 11.05 13.71
N VAL A 104 0.53 9.97 13.27
CA VAL A 104 0.19 9.16 12.11
C VAL A 104 -0.43 7.84 12.58
N HIS A 105 -1.66 7.58 12.14
CA HIS A 105 -2.33 6.30 12.26
C HIS A 105 -2.12 5.53 10.95
N LEU A 106 -1.39 4.42 11.03
CA LEU A 106 -1.03 3.60 9.87
C LEU A 106 -1.95 2.39 9.75
N MET A 107 -2.45 2.16 8.53
CA MET A 107 -3.06 0.91 8.11
C MET A 107 -2.25 0.34 6.95
N ILE A 108 -1.92 -0.95 7.02
CA ILE A 108 -1.25 -1.66 5.94
C ILE A 108 -2.14 -2.82 5.51
N THR A 109 -2.33 -3.01 4.21
CA THR A 109 -2.84 -4.27 3.66
C THR A 109 -1.65 -5.05 3.09
N THR A 110 -1.65 -6.36 3.34
CA THR A 110 -0.61 -7.27 2.90
C THR A 110 -1.14 -8.68 2.90
N ARG A 111 -0.65 -9.53 2.00
CA ARG A 111 -0.76 -10.98 2.17
C ARG A 111 -0.04 -11.46 3.43
N PRO A 112 -0.48 -12.58 4.05
CA PRO A 112 0.16 -13.16 5.22
C PRO A 112 1.67 -13.39 5.03
N ASN A 113 2.42 -13.36 6.14
CA ASN A 113 3.85 -13.68 6.21
C ASN A 113 4.83 -12.74 5.46
N ASN A 114 4.35 -11.68 4.79
CA ASN A 114 5.22 -10.73 4.08
C ASN A 114 5.77 -9.59 4.95
N ILE A 115 5.23 -9.41 6.16
CA ILE A 115 5.70 -8.43 7.13
C ILE A 115 6.02 -9.14 8.44
N SER A 116 7.26 -9.02 8.91
CA SER A 116 7.62 -9.45 10.26
C SER A 116 6.87 -8.61 11.30
N GLN A 117 6.16 -9.29 12.20
CA GLN A 117 5.40 -8.68 13.30
C GLN A 117 6.29 -7.81 14.20
N ASP A 118 7.56 -8.16 14.33
CA ASP A 118 8.54 -7.43 15.16
C ASP A 118 8.76 -5.98 14.68
N ARG A 119 8.45 -5.68 13.42
CA ARG A 119 8.56 -4.31 12.89
C ARG A 119 7.43 -3.39 13.35
N PHE A 120 6.29 -3.96 13.75
CA PHE A 120 5.10 -3.21 14.19
C PHE A 120 4.54 -3.81 15.50
N PRO A 121 5.27 -3.72 16.62
CA PRO A 121 4.92 -4.42 17.86
C PRO A 121 3.59 -3.96 18.48
N ASN A 122 3.15 -2.74 18.18
CA ASN A 122 1.89 -2.16 18.68
C ASN A 122 0.74 -2.25 17.67
N SER A 123 0.89 -3.02 16.59
CA SER A 123 -0.14 -3.13 15.55
C SER A 123 -1.20 -4.17 15.89
N GLN A 124 -2.44 -3.90 15.49
CA GLN A 124 -3.50 -4.89 15.48
C GLN A 124 -3.54 -5.55 14.11
N GLN A 125 -3.48 -6.88 14.07
CA GLN A 125 -3.70 -7.65 12.86
C GLN A 125 -5.17 -8.03 12.74
N VAL A 126 -5.76 -7.74 11.59
CA VAL A 126 -7.13 -8.15 11.26
C VAL A 126 -7.02 -9.09 10.06
N PRO A 127 -7.08 -10.42 10.28
CA PRO A 127 -7.12 -11.35 9.16
C PRO A 127 -8.40 -11.09 8.37
N VAL A 128 -8.25 -10.94 7.06
CA VAL A 128 -9.38 -10.82 6.14
C VAL A 128 -9.52 -12.16 5.47
N GLU A 129 -10.49 -12.95 5.92
CA GLU A 129 -10.89 -14.18 5.24
C GLU A 129 -11.99 -13.80 4.25
N ALA A 130 -11.71 -13.99 2.96
CA ALA A 130 -12.72 -13.86 1.94
C ALA A 130 -13.61 -15.11 1.96
N ASP A 131 -14.92 -14.93 2.03
CA ASP A 131 -15.86 -16.04 1.80
C ASP A 131 -16.00 -16.29 0.30
N ILE A 132 -15.02 -17.01 -0.26
CA ILE A 132 -14.99 -17.38 -1.69
C ILE A 132 -16.17 -18.26 -2.06
N THR A 133 -16.65 -19.08 -1.12
CA THR A 133 -17.85 -19.88 -1.31
C THR A 133 -19.04 -18.98 -1.59
N LEU A 134 -19.30 -18.01 -0.72
CA LEU A 134 -20.37 -17.05 -0.90
C LEU A 134 -20.20 -16.23 -2.18
N TYR A 135 -18.98 -15.80 -2.49
CA TYR A 135 -18.67 -15.06 -3.72
C TYR A 135 -19.01 -15.88 -4.98
N VAL A 136 -18.53 -17.13 -5.07
CA VAL A 136 -18.75 -18.02 -6.21
C VAL A 136 -20.23 -18.37 -6.36
N GLU A 137 -20.92 -18.67 -5.26
CA GLU A 137 -22.37 -18.91 -5.28
C GLU A 137 -23.14 -17.70 -5.80
N ASN A 138 -22.74 -16.49 -5.39
CA ASN A 138 -23.38 -15.28 -5.85
C ASN A 138 -23.09 -15.04 -7.34
N GLN A 139 -21.89 -15.36 -7.83
CA GLN A 139 -21.57 -15.29 -9.26
C GLN A 139 -22.41 -16.26 -10.10
N PHE A 140 -22.68 -17.46 -9.61
CA PHE A 140 -23.59 -18.39 -10.29
C PHE A 140 -25.03 -17.87 -10.40
N LYS A 141 -25.47 -17.02 -9.47
CA LYS A 141 -26.83 -16.45 -9.43
C LYS A 141 -26.94 -15.14 -10.22
N THR A 142 -25.90 -14.33 -10.23
CA THR A 142 -25.93 -12.94 -10.74
C THR A 142 -25.38 -12.80 -12.15
N SER A 143 -24.55 -13.74 -12.61
CA SER A 143 -24.02 -13.73 -13.98
C SER A 143 -24.96 -14.50 -14.92
N ASP A 144 -25.68 -13.76 -15.77
CA ASP A 144 -26.60 -14.31 -16.77
C ASP A 144 -26.02 -15.48 -17.58
N ASN A 145 -24.74 -15.40 -17.96
CA ASN A 145 -24.08 -16.45 -18.73
C ASN A 145 -23.82 -17.70 -17.88
N LEU A 146 -23.31 -17.53 -16.66
CA LEU A 146 -23.03 -18.65 -15.76
C LEU A 146 -24.33 -19.31 -15.28
N SER A 147 -25.35 -18.51 -14.96
CA SER A 147 -26.66 -19.02 -14.52
C SER A 147 -27.31 -19.91 -15.58
N ARG A 148 -27.23 -19.53 -16.87
CA ARG A 148 -27.74 -20.36 -17.97
C ARG A 148 -26.91 -21.62 -18.19
N LEU A 149 -25.58 -21.49 -18.21
CA LEU A 149 -24.66 -22.62 -18.45
C LEU A 149 -24.72 -23.66 -17.34
N LEU A 150 -24.95 -23.22 -16.10
CA LEU A 150 -24.91 -24.07 -14.91
C LEU A 150 -26.29 -24.38 -14.34
N ALA A 151 -27.38 -24.06 -15.05
CA ALA A 151 -28.75 -24.14 -14.54
C ALA A 151 -29.07 -25.51 -13.92
N ASN A 152 -28.61 -26.59 -14.55
CA ASN A 152 -28.86 -27.98 -14.13
C ASN A 152 -27.58 -28.76 -13.80
N GLU A 153 -26.44 -28.08 -13.71
CA GLU A 153 -25.13 -28.72 -13.56
C GLU A 153 -24.61 -28.63 -12.11
N SER A 154 -25.28 -29.30 -11.16
CA SER A 154 -24.92 -29.23 -9.74
C SER A 154 -23.50 -29.74 -9.47
N GLN A 155 -23.12 -30.87 -10.08
CA GLN A 155 -21.76 -31.42 -9.94
C GLN A 155 -20.67 -30.47 -10.46
N LEU A 156 -20.97 -29.72 -11.54
CA LEU A 156 -20.03 -28.74 -12.08
C LEU A 156 -19.91 -27.51 -11.19
N LYS A 157 -21.02 -27.03 -10.60
CA LYS A 157 -20.99 -25.97 -9.59
C LYS A 157 -20.11 -26.35 -8.40
N ASP A 158 -20.32 -27.55 -7.85
CA ASP A 158 -19.55 -28.07 -6.72
C ASP A 158 -18.06 -28.22 -7.07
N SER A 159 -17.76 -28.68 -8.29
CA SER A 159 -16.39 -28.83 -8.78
C SER A 159 -15.68 -27.48 -8.94
N ILE A 160 -16.36 -26.48 -9.53
CA ILE A 160 -15.82 -25.12 -9.68
C ILE A 160 -15.55 -24.49 -8.32
N GLN A 161 -16.52 -24.59 -7.40
CA GLN A 161 -16.38 -24.04 -6.05
C GLN A 161 -15.23 -24.69 -5.29
N THR A 162 -15.13 -26.02 -5.32
CA THR A 162 -14.03 -26.76 -4.68
C THR A 162 -12.68 -26.37 -5.27
N ALA A 163 -12.59 -26.26 -6.60
CA ALA A 163 -11.36 -25.84 -7.27
C ALA A 163 -10.95 -24.41 -6.90
N MET A 164 -11.90 -23.47 -6.91
CA MET A 164 -11.64 -22.07 -6.54
C MET A 164 -11.18 -21.95 -5.09
N VAL A 165 -11.85 -22.61 -4.15
CA VAL A 165 -11.48 -22.58 -2.73
C VAL A 165 -10.08 -23.15 -2.50
N LYS A 166 -9.70 -24.18 -3.26
CA LYS A 166 -8.37 -24.80 -3.16
C LYS A 166 -7.23 -23.91 -3.69
N ASP A 167 -7.49 -23.11 -4.74
CA ASP A 167 -6.46 -22.30 -5.40
C ASP A 167 -6.28 -20.90 -4.79
N VAL A 168 -7.07 -20.54 -3.78
CA VAL A 168 -7.08 -19.18 -3.18
C VAL A 168 -5.81 -18.86 -2.39
N ASP A 169 -5.02 -19.83 -1.97
CA ASP A 169 -3.80 -19.62 -1.15
C ASP A 169 -2.74 -18.68 -1.78
N GLY A 170 -2.95 -18.21 -3.03
CA GLY A 170 -2.08 -17.27 -3.73
C GLY A 170 -2.76 -16.06 -4.39
N MET A 171 -4.04 -15.77 -4.14
CA MET A 171 -4.72 -14.53 -4.59
C MET A 171 -4.89 -13.53 -3.46
#